data_AF-A0A7Z2GK02-F1
#
_entry.id   AF-A0A7Z2GK02-F1
#
_cell.length_a   1.000
_cell.length_b   1.000
_cell.length_c   1.000
_cell.angle_alpha   90.00
_cell.angle_beta   90.00
_cell.angle_gamma   90.00
#
_symmetry.space_group_name_H-M   'P 1'
#
loop_
_entity.id
_entity.type
_entity.pdbx_description
1 polymer ?
#
loop_
_entity_poly.entity_id
_entity_poly.type
_entity_poly.pdbx_seq_one_letter_code
_entity_poly.pdbx_strand_id
1 'polypeptide(L)'
;MKKALLPAGWLKPRGYANGVAATGTQVYIAGQIGWDENAQFTSHEFGAQAVQALRNIVAVLDVAGGKPEHLVRLTWYVTDKKEYLASLKEIGAAFRELIGDYDIAMSAVQVVALVEDDAKVEIEATAVIPDDPRLNRD
;
A
#
# COMPACT_ATOMS: atom_id res chain seq x y z
N MET A 1 15.03 6.10 -9.28
CA MET A 1 14.67 7.17 -8.29
C MET A 1 13.18 7.46 -8.36
N LYS A 2 12.51 7.66 -7.22
CA LYS A 2 11.07 7.98 -7.10
C LYS A 2 10.86 9.49 -6.92
N LYS A 3 9.80 10.05 -7.49
CA LYS A 3 9.42 11.47 -7.38
C LYS A 3 7.90 11.64 -7.35
N ALA A 4 7.36 12.33 -6.34
CA ALA A 4 5.98 12.81 -6.36
C ALA A 4 5.77 13.91 -7.40
N LEU A 5 4.64 13.83 -8.10
CA LEU A 5 4.19 14.78 -9.11
C LEU A 5 3.09 15.66 -8.51
N LEU A 6 3.42 16.93 -8.27
CA LEU A 6 2.52 17.92 -7.66
C LEU A 6 2.35 19.11 -8.61
N PRO A 7 1.21 19.22 -9.32
CA PRO A 7 0.95 20.35 -10.19
C PRO A 7 0.99 21.69 -9.44
N ALA A 8 1.55 22.72 -10.07
CA ALA A 8 1.63 24.06 -9.47
C ALA A 8 0.22 24.62 -9.20
N GLY A 9 0.05 25.24 -8.03
CA GLY A 9 -1.22 25.86 -7.61
C GLY A 9 -2.27 24.91 -7.02
N TRP A 10 -2.01 23.60 -6.99
CA TRP A 10 -2.91 22.64 -6.34
C TRP A 10 -2.64 22.57 -4.84
N LEU A 11 -3.68 22.33 -4.04
CA LEU A 11 -3.52 22.00 -2.63
C LEU A 11 -2.75 20.68 -2.49
N LYS A 12 -1.77 20.64 -1.58
CA LYS A 12 -1.01 19.42 -1.34
C LYS A 12 -1.95 18.34 -0.75
N PRO A 13 -2.01 17.14 -1.35
CA PRO A 13 -2.77 16.03 -0.80
C PRO A 13 -2.24 15.62 0.58
N ARG A 14 -3.12 15.08 1.43
CA ARG A 14 -2.77 14.57 2.76
C ARG A 14 -2.69 13.05 2.71
N GLY A 15 -1.51 12.49 2.96
CA GLY A 15 -1.30 11.04 3.06
C GLY A 15 -1.14 10.29 1.74
N TYR A 16 -1.00 10.98 0.60
CA TYR A 16 -0.73 10.40 -0.71
C TYR A 16 -0.11 11.46 -1.65
N ALA A 17 0.31 11.06 -2.85
CA ALA A 17 0.72 11.94 -3.94
C ALA A 17 -0.27 11.88 -5.13
N ASN A 18 -0.54 13.02 -5.77
CA ASN A 18 -1.44 13.08 -6.94
C ASN A 18 -0.91 12.28 -8.14
N GLY A 19 0.40 12.11 -8.23
CA GLY A 19 1.05 11.22 -9.18
C GLY A 19 2.46 10.89 -8.71
N VAL A 20 3.05 9.84 -9.27
CA VAL A 20 4.41 9.41 -8.97
C VAL A 20 5.11 9.06 -10.28
N ALA A 21 6.33 9.56 -10.46
CA ALA A 21 7.24 9.12 -11.50
C ALA A 21 8.39 8.34 -10.84
N ALA A 22 8.76 7.18 -11.39
CA ALA A 22 9.84 6.37 -10.87
C ALA A 22 10.57 5.61 -11.98
N THR A 23 11.82 5.21 -11.70
CA THR A 23 12.65 4.39 -12.58
C THR A 23 13.42 3.38 -11.74
N GLY A 24 13.48 2.14 -12.20
CA GLY A 24 14.14 1.00 -11.57
C GLY A 24 13.43 -0.32 -11.87
N THR A 25 13.71 -1.35 -11.08
CA THR A 25 13.01 -2.65 -11.14
C THR A 25 11.57 -2.51 -10.67
N GLN A 26 10.60 -2.91 -11.51
CA GLN A 26 9.19 -2.87 -11.16
C GLN A 26 8.77 -4.14 -10.41
N VAL A 27 8.06 -3.95 -9.30
CA VAL A 27 7.49 -5.03 -8.49
C VAL A 27 5.98 -4.84 -8.45
N TYR A 28 5.25 -5.84 -8.93
CA TYR A 28 3.79 -5.87 -8.91
C TYR A 28 3.35 -6.85 -7.83
N ILE A 29 2.63 -6.36 -6.83
CA ILE A 29 2.22 -7.12 -5.66
C ILE A 29 0.71 -7.33 -5.79
N ALA A 30 0.29 -8.60 -5.82
CA ALA A 30 -1.12 -8.97 -5.84
C ALA A 30 -1.88 -8.38 -4.64
N GLY A 31 -3.20 -8.25 -4.76
CA GLY A 31 -4.06 -7.76 -3.69
C GLY A 31 -3.83 -8.54 -2.39
N GLN A 32 -3.46 -7.83 -1.33
CA GLN A 32 -3.29 -8.39 0.00
C GLN A 32 -4.52 -8.10 0.85
N ILE A 33 -5.09 -9.16 1.42
CA ILE A 33 -6.18 -9.10 2.41
C ILE A 33 -5.64 -9.29 3.83
N GLY A 34 -6.51 -9.12 4.83
CA GLY A 34 -6.14 -9.07 6.25
C GLY A 34 -5.84 -10.40 6.95
N TRP A 35 -5.47 -11.45 6.22
CA TRP A 35 -5.07 -12.73 6.80
C TRP A 35 -3.56 -12.80 7.11
N ASP A 36 -3.16 -13.76 7.95
CA ASP A 36 -1.77 -14.03 8.29
C ASP A 36 -1.08 -14.97 7.27
N GLU A 37 0.17 -15.36 7.54
CA GLU A 37 0.95 -16.28 6.71
C GLU A 37 0.36 -17.70 6.60
N ASN A 38 -0.58 -18.06 7.47
CA ASN A 38 -1.30 -19.34 7.46
C ASN A 38 -2.67 -19.22 6.79
N ALA A 39 -2.94 -18.11 6.10
CA ALA A 39 -4.23 -17.79 5.48
C ALA A 39 -5.40 -17.72 6.48
N GLN A 40 -5.14 -17.23 7.69
CA GLN A 40 -6.16 -17.07 8.74
C GLN A 40 -6.45 -15.61 9.06
N PHE A 41 -7.73 -15.27 9.18
CA PHE A 41 -8.15 -13.97 9.73
C PHE A 41 -8.03 -14.00 11.25
N THR A 42 -7.08 -13.23 11.80
CA THR A 42 -6.88 -13.11 13.25
C THR A 42 -7.78 -12.05 13.88
N SER A 43 -8.51 -11.29 13.06
CA SER A 43 -9.49 -10.28 13.47
C SER A 43 -10.52 -10.02 12.37
N HIS A 44 -11.74 -9.69 12.78
CA HIS A 44 -12.82 -9.22 11.90
C HIS A 44 -13.01 -7.70 11.97
N GLU A 45 -12.17 -6.98 12.70
CA GLU A 45 -12.16 -5.52 12.72
C GLU A 45 -11.45 -4.99 11.47
N PHE A 46 -12.06 -4.01 10.79
CA PHE A 46 -11.52 -3.43 9.55
C PHE A 46 -10.08 -2.94 9.73
N GLY A 47 -9.83 -2.19 10.81
CA GLY A 47 -8.51 -1.62 11.11
C GLY A 47 -7.43 -2.68 11.19
N ALA A 48 -7.67 -3.75 11.96
CA ALA A 48 -6.74 -4.87 12.11
C ALA A 48 -6.47 -5.57 10.78
N GLN A 49 -7.50 -5.83 9.97
CA GLN A 49 -7.33 -6.41 8.63
C GLN A 49 -6.52 -5.49 7.70
N ALA A 50 -6.77 -4.18 7.72
CA ALA A 50 -6.01 -3.22 6.93
C ALA A 50 -4.53 -3.16 7.35
N VAL A 51 -4.25 -3.22 8.66
CA VAL A 51 -2.88 -3.30 9.18
C VAL A 51 -2.19 -4.57 8.72
N GLN A 52 -2.87 -5.71 8.81
CA GLN A 52 -2.30 -6.99 8.35
C GLN A 52 -2.04 -6.98 6.84
N ALA A 53 -2.97 -6.46 6.03
CA ALA A 53 -2.77 -6.31 4.59
C ALA A 53 -1.53 -5.45 4.25
N LEU A 54 -1.30 -4.35 4.97
CA LEU A 54 -0.09 -3.54 4.83
C LEU A 54 1.19 -4.30 5.22
N ARG A 55 1.15 -5.10 6.29
CA ARG A 55 2.28 -5.98 6.67
C ARG A 55 2.60 -6.98 5.57
N ASN A 56 1.58 -7.59 5.00
CA ASN A 56 1.72 -8.55 3.91
C ASN A 56 2.36 -7.89 2.67
N ILE A 57 1.95 -6.66 2.31
CA ILE A 57 2.59 -5.90 1.23
C ILE A 57 4.09 -5.68 1.50
N VAL A 58 4.44 -5.25 2.71
CA VAL A 58 5.85 -5.02 3.09
C VAL A 58 6.64 -6.32 3.02
N ALA A 59 6.09 -7.43 3.50
CA ALA A 59 6.74 -8.73 3.46
C ALA A 59 7.00 -9.21 2.02
N VAL A 60 6.01 -9.08 1.11
CA VAL A 60 6.20 -9.44 -0.30
C VAL A 60 7.23 -8.54 -0.98
N LEU A 61 7.23 -7.24 -0.66
CA LEU A 61 8.20 -6.30 -1.21
C LEU A 61 9.63 -6.59 -0.74
N ASP A 62 9.80 -7.02 0.51
CA ASP A 62 11.11 -7.39 1.09
C ASP A 62 11.75 -8.57 0.34
N VAL A 63 10.97 -9.56 -0.10
CA VAL A 63 11.45 -10.68 -0.93
C VAL A 63 12.08 -10.20 -2.24
N ALA A 64 11.58 -9.10 -2.80
CA ALA A 64 12.14 -8.48 -4.00
C ALA A 64 13.38 -7.59 -3.72
N GLY A 65 13.85 -7.52 -2.47
CA GLY A 65 14.89 -6.59 -2.03
C GLY A 65 14.41 -5.13 -1.94
N GLY A 66 13.09 -4.92 -1.90
CA GLY A 66 12.47 -3.61 -1.82
C GLY A 66 12.36 -3.09 -0.40
N LYS A 67 12.09 -1.79 -0.27
CA LYS A 67 11.79 -1.11 0.99
C LYS A 67 10.45 -0.41 0.88
N PRO A 68 9.75 -0.12 1.98
CA PRO A 68 8.45 0.55 1.90
C PRO A 68 8.47 1.88 1.14
N GLU A 69 9.56 2.64 1.21
CA GLU A 69 9.77 3.88 0.44
C GLU A 69 9.82 3.66 -1.10
N HIS A 70 9.95 2.43 -1.58
CA HIS A 70 9.89 2.08 -3.00
C HIS A 70 8.45 1.91 -3.52
N LEU A 71 7.45 1.85 -2.64
CA LEU A 71 6.04 1.84 -3.08
C LEU A 71 5.74 3.10 -3.90
N VAL A 72 5.08 2.92 -5.04
CA VAL A 72 4.69 4.00 -5.95
C VAL A 72 3.19 4.11 -6.10
N ARG A 73 2.44 3.02 -5.88
CA ARG A 73 0.98 3.00 -5.96
C ARG A 73 0.38 2.02 -4.94
N LEU A 74 -0.71 2.43 -4.31
CA LEU A 74 -1.62 1.54 -3.57
C LEU A 74 -3.06 1.75 -4.05
N THR A 75 -3.76 0.65 -4.32
CA THR A 75 -5.20 0.67 -4.62
C THR A 75 -5.93 -0.10 -3.54
N TRP A 76 -6.85 0.56 -2.85
CA TRP A 76 -7.61 0.01 -1.76
C TRP A 76 -9.03 -0.31 -2.22
N TYR A 77 -9.43 -1.56 -2.06
CA TYR A 77 -10.80 -2.03 -2.25
C TYR A 77 -11.37 -2.32 -0.86
N VAL A 78 -12.46 -1.65 -0.49
CA VAL A 78 -13.08 -1.78 0.84
C VAL A 78 -14.54 -2.21 0.69
N THR A 79 -15.05 -3.05 1.59
CA THR A 79 -16.45 -3.49 1.53
C THR A 79 -17.43 -2.49 2.16
N ASP A 80 -17.00 -1.80 3.23
CA ASP A 80 -17.75 -0.70 3.85
C ASP A 80 -16.88 0.54 4.07
N LYS A 81 -17.23 1.64 3.38
CA LYS A 81 -16.58 2.94 3.53
C LYS A 81 -16.71 3.51 4.95
N LYS A 82 -17.80 3.23 5.67
CA LYS A 82 -17.99 3.74 7.04
C LYS A 82 -16.99 3.11 8.01
N GLU A 83 -16.78 1.80 7.92
CA GLU A 83 -15.75 1.11 8.71
C GLU A 83 -14.36 1.66 8.38
N TYR A 84 -14.04 1.79 7.08
CA TYR A 84 -12.79 2.41 6.63
C TYR A 84 -12.56 3.80 7.23
N LEU A 85 -13.58 4.67 7.17
CA LEU A 85 -13.50 6.04 7.72
C LEU A 85 -13.35 6.06 9.24
N ALA A 86 -14.02 5.13 9.94
CA ALA A 86 -13.91 4.99 11.40
C ALA A 86 -12.50 4.52 11.82
N SER A 87 -11.83 3.70 11.00
CA SER A 87 -10.51 3.14 11.26
C SER A 87 -9.32 4.03 10.84
N LEU A 88 -9.55 5.22 10.25
CA LEU A 88 -8.46 6.07 9.72
C LEU A 88 -7.35 6.41 10.72
N LYS A 89 -7.69 6.54 12.02
CA LYS A 89 -6.69 6.83 13.05
C LYS A 89 -5.71 5.67 13.25
N GLU A 90 -6.24 4.44 13.30
CA GLU A 90 -5.46 3.22 13.45
C GLU A 90 -4.64 2.95 12.19
N ILE A 91 -5.29 3.00 11.03
CA ILE A 91 -4.63 2.83 9.71
C ILE A 91 -3.52 3.86 9.55
N GLY A 92 -3.76 5.12 9.88
CA GLY A 92 -2.75 6.18 9.78
C GLY A 92 -1.55 5.99 10.71
N ALA A 93 -1.75 5.39 11.89
CA ALA A 93 -0.66 5.05 12.80
C ALA A 93 0.19 3.90 12.24
N ALA A 94 -0.45 2.81 11.81
CA ALA A 94 0.22 1.67 11.22
C ALA A 94 0.93 2.04 9.90
N PHE A 95 0.31 2.87 9.06
CA PHE A 95 0.93 3.33 7.83
C PHE A 95 2.21 4.13 8.10
N ARG A 96 2.22 4.97 9.14
CA ARG A 96 3.43 5.70 9.54
C ARG A 96 4.53 4.77 10.03
N GLU A 97 4.17 3.73 10.78
CA GLU A 97 5.11 2.76 11.35
C GLU A 97 5.69 1.82 10.27
N LEU A 98 4.82 1.26 9.42
CA LEU A 98 5.18 0.22 8.45
C LEU A 98 5.71 0.81 7.13
N ILE A 99 5.13 1.92 6.67
CA ILE A 99 5.47 2.52 5.38
C ILE A 99 6.33 3.77 5.54
N GLY A 100 5.89 4.72 6.38
CA GLY A 100 6.64 5.95 6.70
C GLY A 100 6.80 6.95 5.55
N ASP A 101 6.47 6.57 4.31
CA ASP A 101 6.53 7.40 3.11
C ASP A 101 5.14 7.61 2.49
N TYR A 102 4.86 8.84 2.06
CA TYR A 102 3.56 9.25 1.50
C TYR A 102 3.64 9.68 0.04
N ASP A 103 4.82 9.55 -0.60
CA ASP A 103 5.02 9.85 -2.01
C ASP A 103 4.54 8.66 -2.87
N ILE A 104 3.28 8.29 -2.66
CA ILE A 104 2.61 7.11 -3.19
C ILE A 104 1.29 7.57 -3.81
N ALA A 105 1.03 7.19 -5.07
CA ALA A 105 -0.27 7.39 -5.66
C ALA A 105 -1.31 6.46 -5.00
N MET A 106 -2.43 7.00 -4.54
CA MET A 106 -3.45 6.20 -3.87
C MET A 106 -4.82 6.35 -4.49
N SER A 107 -5.55 5.25 -4.53
CA SER A 107 -6.99 5.22 -4.80
C SER A 107 -7.66 4.32 -3.77
N ALA A 108 -8.86 4.70 -3.34
CA ALA A 108 -9.69 3.89 -2.44
C ALA A 108 -11.11 3.88 -2.95
N VAL A 109 -11.67 2.70 -3.19
CA VAL A 109 -13.02 2.51 -3.71
C VAL A 109 -13.78 1.51 -2.84
N GLN A 110 -15.06 1.78 -2.61
CA GLN A 110 -15.93 0.78 -2.02
C GLN A 110 -16.39 -0.18 -3.12
N VAL A 111 -16.22 -1.49 -2.88
CA VAL A 111 -16.67 -2.57 -3.76
C VAL A 111 -17.84 -3.31 -3.15
N VAL A 112 -18.59 -4.05 -3.98
CA VAL A 112 -19.75 -4.82 -3.51
C VAL A 112 -19.36 -6.06 -2.71
N ALA A 113 -18.20 -6.65 -3.01
CA ALA A 113 -17.65 -7.83 -2.35
C ALA A 113 -16.15 -7.98 -2.71
N LEU A 114 -15.43 -8.76 -1.89
CA LEU A 114 -14.10 -9.31 -2.19
C LEU A 114 -14.23 -10.81 -2.43
N VAL A 115 -13.14 -11.47 -2.85
CA VAL A 115 -13.17 -12.92 -3.14
C VAL A 115 -13.38 -13.76 -1.87
N GLU A 116 -12.73 -13.37 -0.77
CA GLU A 116 -12.89 -14.02 0.54
C GLU A 116 -13.98 -13.30 1.34
N ASP A 117 -15.00 -14.04 1.78
CA ASP A 117 -16.19 -13.46 2.45
C ASP A 117 -15.85 -12.72 3.75
N ASP A 118 -14.83 -13.18 4.48
CA ASP A 118 -14.37 -12.56 5.73
C ASP A 118 -13.47 -11.34 5.51
N ALA A 119 -13.03 -11.08 4.27
CA ALA A 119 -12.20 -9.93 3.95
C ALA A 119 -13.03 -8.64 3.89
N LYS A 120 -12.56 -7.62 4.60
CA LYS A 120 -13.14 -6.27 4.58
C LYS A 120 -12.35 -5.28 3.72
N VAL A 121 -11.10 -5.63 3.43
CA VAL A 121 -10.17 -4.81 2.66
C VAL A 121 -9.22 -5.68 1.85
N GLU A 122 -8.94 -5.25 0.63
CA GLU A 122 -7.89 -5.76 -0.24
C GLU A 122 -7.05 -4.58 -0.74
N ILE A 123 -5.72 -4.69 -0.66
CA ILE A 123 -4.80 -3.64 -1.08
C ILE A 123 -3.87 -4.18 -2.16
N GLU A 124 -3.99 -3.67 -3.38
CA GLU A 124 -3.02 -3.92 -4.46
C GLU A 124 -1.87 -2.91 -4.37
N ALA A 125 -0.64 -3.38 -4.57
CA ALA A 125 0.54 -2.51 -4.50
C ALA A 125 1.43 -2.63 -5.75
N THR A 126 2.05 -1.50 -6.12
CA THR A 126 3.15 -1.46 -7.08
C THR A 126 4.31 -0.71 -6.47
N ALA A 127 5.52 -1.25 -6.62
CA ALA A 127 6.76 -0.63 -6.18
C ALA A 127 7.77 -0.53 -7.34
N VAL A 128 8.71 0.40 -7.20
CA VAL A 128 9.86 0.55 -8.09
C VAL A 128 11.13 0.64 -7.27
N ILE A 129 11.93 -0.42 -7.29
CA ILE A 129 13.21 -0.51 -6.58
C ILE A 129 14.26 0.20 -7.42
N PRO A 130 14.96 1.23 -6.91
CA PRO A 130 16.01 1.91 -7.67
C PRO A 130 17.09 0.93 -8.12
N ASP A 131 17.54 1.06 -9.37
CA ASP A 131 18.70 0.29 -9.85
C ASP A 131 19.93 0.67 -9.01
N ASP A 132 20.72 -0.31 -8.55
CA ASP A 132 22.02 -0.01 -7.93
C ASP A 132 23.05 0.23 -9.04
N PRO A 133 23.52 1.48 -9.24
CA PRO A 133 24.52 1.77 -10.26
C PRO A 133 25.88 1.08 -10.00
N ARG A 134 26.09 0.49 -8.81
CA ARG A 134 27.30 -0.27 -8.47
C ARG A 134 27.23 -1.74 -8.86
N LEU A 135 26.03 -2.29 -9.06
CA LEU A 135 25.83 -3.69 -9.47
C LEU A 135 25.77 -3.87 -11.00
N ASN A 136 25.66 -2.77 -11.74
CA ASN A 136 25.59 -2.77 -13.22
C ASN A 136 26.94 -2.42 -13.89
N ARG A 137 28.07 -2.63 -13.20
CA ARG A 137 29.43 -2.46 -13.75
C ARG A 137 30.05 -3.82 -14.04
N ASP A 138 29.51 -4.51 -15.03
CA ASP A 138 30.17 -5.65 -15.68
C ASP A 138 30.57 -5.25 -17.11
#